data_AF-A0A8J2HAD3-F1
#
_entry.id   AF-A0A8J2HAD3-F1
#
_cell.length_a   1.000
_cell.length_b   1.000
_cell.length_c   1.000
_cell.angle_alpha   90.00
_cell.angle_beta   90.00
_cell.angle_gamma   90.00
#
_symmetry.space_group_name_H-M   'P 1'
#
loop_
_entity.id
_entity.type
_entity.pdbx_description
1 polymer ?
#
loop_
_entity_poly.entity_id
_entity_poly.type
_entity_poly.pdbx_seq_one_letter_code
_entity_poly.pdbx_strand_id
1 'polypeptide(L)'
;MRYTHVYNFKINIYFLYGLVKYCLKKIIIMETVRACGCKGIRTCLICEHEYNIIKPNTYKELQKLPSYQNFLDERETKTLIQDLDSLPWDISQSGRRKQNYGPKCNFKKRKLCLGIFNGFPINTEFVQKKLSQVPLLQGFRTIEQCSLEYTPERGASIDPHIDDCWIWGERIVTVNVIGDSVLTMTRYQGSNTRYNLDCVSTYPPVVPQSDCSEDDLEKAPEDVVIRLPMPARSLMVLYGDARYNWDHAVLREDVTSRRLSAYLTGSACKSITGDATKESTFPKG
;
A
#
# COMPACT_ATOMS: atom_id res chain seq x y z
N MET A 1 5.30 -22.42 -30.27
CA MET A 1 6.31 -22.07 -29.24
C MET A 1 5.83 -20.81 -28.52
N ARG A 2 5.53 -20.88 -27.22
CA ARG A 2 5.21 -19.68 -26.43
C ARG A 2 6.51 -19.19 -25.79
N TYR A 3 7.04 -18.10 -26.32
CA TYR A 3 8.21 -17.43 -25.75
C TYR A 3 7.77 -16.68 -24.48
N THR A 4 8.31 -17.08 -23.34
CA THR A 4 8.32 -16.27 -22.11
C THR A 4 9.25 -15.09 -22.33
N HIS A 5 8.71 -13.93 -22.67
CA HIS A 5 9.47 -12.68 -22.64
C HIS A 5 9.59 -12.21 -21.19
N VAL A 6 10.82 -12.19 -20.69
CA VAL A 6 11.18 -11.57 -19.42
C VAL A 6 11.42 -10.09 -19.69
N TYR A 7 10.55 -9.23 -19.17
CA TYR A 7 10.77 -7.79 -19.19
C TYR A 7 11.38 -7.35 -17.85
N ASN A 8 12.47 -6.58 -17.92
CA ASN A 8 13.09 -5.94 -16.76
C ASN A 8 12.42 -4.58 -16.54
N PHE A 9 11.45 -4.52 -15.63
CA PHE A 9 10.83 -3.25 -15.22
C PHE A 9 11.38 -2.82 -13.87
N LYS A 10 11.84 -1.57 -13.78
CA LYS A 10 12.14 -0.95 -12.49
C LYS A 10 10.87 -0.32 -11.95
N ILE A 11 10.36 -0.86 -10.85
CA ILE A 11 9.38 -0.16 -10.02
C ILE A 11 10.07 0.21 -8.72
N ASN A 12 9.96 1.49 -8.38
CA ASN A 12 10.48 2.05 -7.16
C ASN A 12 9.69 1.56 -5.95
N ILE A 13 10.04 0.37 -5.47
CA ILE A 13 9.61 -0.12 -4.16
C ILE A 13 10.87 -0.38 -3.36
N TYR A 14 10.96 0.26 -2.20
CA TYR A 14 12.06 0.05 -1.29
C TYR A 14 11.68 -1.04 -0.29
N PHE A 15 12.47 -2.10 -0.29
CA PHE A 15 12.53 -3.06 0.79
C PHE A 15 13.85 -2.82 1.52
N LEU A 16 13.86 -2.93 2.85
CA LEU A 16 15.08 -2.72 3.64
C LEU A 16 16.25 -3.44 2.97
N TYR A 17 17.33 -2.71 2.71
CA TYR A 17 18.61 -3.14 2.10
C TYR A 17 18.76 -3.17 0.57
N GLY A 18 17.84 -2.63 -0.23
CA GLY A 18 18.17 -2.29 -1.63
C GLY A 18 16.98 -2.07 -2.57
N LEU A 19 17.24 -1.40 -3.70
CA LEU A 19 16.33 -1.37 -4.85
C LEU A 19 16.16 -2.82 -5.37
N VAL A 20 15.02 -3.44 -5.07
CA VAL A 20 14.72 -4.79 -5.58
C VAL A 20 14.23 -4.66 -7.02
N LYS A 21 15.05 -5.15 -7.97
CA LYS A 21 14.67 -5.28 -9.39
C LYS A 21 13.69 -6.46 -9.51
N TYR A 22 12.44 -6.20 -9.87
CA TYR A 22 11.44 -7.26 -10.06
C TYR A 22 11.45 -7.80 -11.49
N CYS A 23 11.48 -9.13 -11.60
CA CYS A 23 11.29 -9.87 -12.84
C CYS A 23 9.82 -10.33 -12.91
N LEU A 24 9.09 -9.89 -13.93
CA LEU A 24 7.64 -10.02 -14.03
C LEU A 24 7.20 -11.38 -14.59
N LYS A 25 6.17 -11.99 -13.99
CA LYS A 25 5.37 -13.06 -14.64
C LYS A 25 4.10 -12.44 -15.22
N LYS A 26 3.93 -12.52 -16.55
CA LYS A 26 2.69 -12.12 -17.24
C LYS A 26 1.50 -12.93 -16.70
N ILE A 27 0.50 -12.25 -16.14
CA ILE A 27 -0.82 -12.83 -15.85
C ILE A 27 -1.74 -12.34 -16.97
N ILE A 28 -2.23 -13.25 -17.81
CA ILE A 28 -3.18 -12.93 -18.88
C ILE A 28 -4.52 -12.58 -18.24
N ILE A 29 -4.99 -11.36 -18.47
CA ILE A 29 -6.32 -10.92 -18.05
C ILE A 29 -7.32 -11.46 -19.09
N MET A 30 -8.12 -12.47 -18.72
CA MET A 30 -9.25 -12.91 -19.54
C MET A 30 -10.43 -11.98 -19.33
N GLU A 31 -10.69 -11.10 -20.30
CA GLU A 31 -11.98 -10.44 -20.47
C GLU A 31 -13.01 -11.49 -20.89
N THR A 32 -13.73 -12.01 -19.91
CA THR A 32 -14.90 -12.87 -20.12
C THR A 32 -16.11 -12.09 -19.64
N VAL A 33 -17.19 -12.12 -20.41
CA VAL A 33 -18.50 -11.64 -19.94
C VAL A 33 -18.91 -12.58 -18.81
N ARG A 34 -18.92 -12.06 -17.59
CA ARG A 34 -19.27 -12.84 -16.39
C ARG A 34 -20.63 -12.42 -15.90
N ALA A 35 -21.40 -13.37 -15.35
CA ALA A 35 -22.66 -13.08 -14.67
C ALA A 35 -22.46 -12.25 -13.38
N CYS A 36 -21.22 -12.23 -12.85
CA CYS A 36 -20.79 -11.43 -11.71
C CYS A 36 -20.29 -10.03 -12.15
N GLY A 37 -20.36 -9.02 -11.27
CA GLY A 37 -19.83 -7.67 -11.54
C GLY A 37 -18.30 -7.54 -11.58
N CYS A 38 -17.57 -8.65 -11.68
CA CYS A 38 -16.12 -8.67 -11.69
C CYS A 38 -15.56 -8.19 -13.03
N LYS A 39 -14.52 -7.36 -12.98
CA LYS A 39 -13.84 -6.79 -14.17
C LYS A 39 -12.34 -7.06 -14.10
N GLY A 40 -11.74 -7.41 -15.24
CA GLY A 40 -10.30 -7.64 -15.38
C GLY A 40 -9.78 -8.78 -14.50
N ILE A 41 -8.69 -8.51 -13.76
CA ILE A 41 -8.07 -9.48 -12.83
C ILE A 41 -8.94 -9.87 -11.64
N ARG A 42 -9.98 -9.09 -11.32
CA ARG A 42 -10.87 -9.40 -10.20
C ARG A 42 -11.70 -10.61 -10.60
N THR A 43 -11.71 -11.67 -9.79
CA THR A 43 -12.70 -12.75 -9.86
C THR A 43 -13.31 -12.89 -8.47
N CYS A 44 -14.63 -13.03 -8.39
CA CYS A 44 -15.30 -13.40 -7.14
C CYS A 44 -15.34 -14.93 -7.02
N LEU A 45 -15.75 -15.43 -5.86
CA LEU A 45 -15.87 -16.86 -5.60
C LEU A 45 -16.75 -17.59 -6.62
N ILE A 46 -17.81 -16.94 -7.11
CA ILE A 46 -18.69 -17.48 -8.17
C ILE A 46 -17.87 -17.72 -9.45
N CYS A 47 -17.15 -16.67 -9.87
CA CYS A 47 -16.37 -16.68 -11.09
C CYS A 47 -15.13 -17.59 -11.01
N GLU A 48 -14.62 -17.87 -9.81
CA GLU A 48 -13.56 -18.89 -9.61
C GLU A 48 -14.11 -20.32 -9.72
N HIS A 49 -15.27 -20.58 -9.10
CA HIS A 49 -15.93 -21.88 -9.13
C HIS A 49 -16.46 -22.23 -10.53
N GLU A 50 -17.20 -21.33 -11.18
CA GLU A 50 -17.84 -21.58 -12.49
C GLU A 50 -16.84 -21.79 -13.63
N TYR A 51 -15.72 -21.06 -13.61
CA TYR A 51 -14.73 -21.09 -14.70
C TYR A 51 -13.46 -21.86 -14.33
N ASN A 52 -13.47 -22.56 -13.19
CA ASN A 52 -12.33 -23.33 -12.66
C ASN A 52 -11.00 -22.54 -12.71
N ILE A 53 -11.02 -21.29 -12.26
CA ILE A 53 -9.87 -20.39 -12.34
C ILE A 53 -8.84 -20.79 -11.30
N ILE A 54 -7.75 -21.44 -11.75
CA ILE A 54 -6.61 -21.80 -10.89
C ILE A 54 -5.65 -20.63 -10.84
N LYS A 55 -5.53 -19.99 -9.67
CA LYS A 55 -4.61 -18.86 -9.48
C LYS A 55 -3.24 -19.32 -8.97
N PRO A 56 -2.14 -18.88 -9.60
CA PRO A 56 -0.79 -19.25 -9.15
C PRO A 56 -0.50 -18.65 -7.77
N ASN A 57 0.10 -19.46 -6.88
CA ASN A 57 0.59 -19.01 -5.58
C ASN A 57 1.87 -18.18 -5.76
N THR A 58 1.69 -16.92 -6.14
CA THR A 58 2.77 -15.98 -6.44
C THR A 58 3.61 -15.70 -5.18
N TYR A 59 3.00 -15.78 -4.00
CA TYR A 59 3.65 -15.60 -2.71
C TYR A 59 4.83 -16.55 -2.49
N LYS A 60 4.66 -17.87 -2.71
CA LYS A 60 5.72 -18.87 -2.55
C LYS A 60 6.93 -18.64 -3.46
N GLU A 61 6.72 -18.05 -4.62
CA GLU A 61 7.80 -17.76 -5.58
C GLU A 61 8.60 -16.53 -5.15
N LEU A 62 7.91 -15.54 -4.59
CA LEU A 62 8.49 -14.27 -4.17
C LEU A 62 9.21 -14.32 -2.82
N GLN A 63 8.83 -15.26 -1.92
CA GLN A 63 9.56 -15.54 -0.67
C GLN A 63 11.01 -15.99 -0.87
N LYS A 64 11.38 -16.44 -2.09
CA LYS A 64 12.73 -16.89 -2.42
C LYS A 64 13.72 -15.73 -2.64
N LEU A 65 13.24 -14.49 -2.71
CA LEU A 65 14.08 -13.32 -2.94
C LEU A 65 14.68 -12.80 -1.61
N PRO A 66 16.00 -12.50 -1.57
CA PRO A 66 16.64 -11.93 -0.38
C PRO A 66 16.08 -10.53 -0.04
N SER A 67 16.16 -10.16 1.25
CA SER A 67 15.94 -8.81 1.79
C SER A 67 14.55 -8.40 2.31
N TYR A 68 13.59 -9.33 2.38
CA TYR A 68 12.22 -8.97 2.75
C TYR A 68 11.93 -8.87 4.27
N GLN A 69 12.80 -9.42 5.13
CA GLN A 69 12.36 -9.85 6.46
C GLN A 69 12.85 -8.96 7.61
N ASN A 70 11.94 -8.77 8.58
CA ASN A 70 12.20 -8.33 9.96
C ASN A 70 12.35 -6.83 10.22
N PHE A 71 11.51 -5.99 9.62
CA PHE A 71 11.33 -4.63 10.14
C PHE A 71 10.77 -4.66 11.57
N LEU A 72 9.89 -5.62 11.88
CA LEU A 72 9.47 -5.93 13.24
C LEU A 72 10.12 -7.23 13.73
N ASP A 73 10.62 -7.24 14.96
CA ASP A 73 10.98 -8.48 15.63
C ASP A 73 9.74 -9.19 16.21
N GLU A 74 9.89 -10.42 16.70
CA GLU A 74 8.75 -11.20 17.24
C GLU A 74 8.09 -10.57 18.46
N ARG A 75 8.88 -9.94 19.34
CA ARG A 75 8.36 -9.30 20.55
C ARG A 75 7.60 -8.04 20.19
N GLU A 76 8.19 -7.18 19.35
CA GLU A 76 7.56 -5.98 18.80
C GLU A 76 6.24 -6.32 18.11
N THR A 77 6.25 -7.39 17.30
CA THR A 77 5.06 -7.88 16.60
C THR A 77 3.98 -8.31 17.58
N LYS A 78 4.31 -9.13 18.58
CA LYS A 78 3.35 -9.61 19.58
C LYS A 78 2.74 -8.46 20.38
N THR A 79 3.58 -7.53 20.85
CA THR A 79 3.14 -6.34 21.60
C THR A 79 2.21 -5.49 20.73
N LEU A 80 2.62 -5.17 19.49
CA LEU A 80 1.82 -4.35 18.59
C LEU A 80 0.46 -4.96 18.26
N ILE A 81 0.35 -6.29 18.11
CA ILE A 81 -0.95 -6.95 17.90
C ILE A 81 -1.85 -6.76 19.12
N GLN A 82 -1.35 -7.03 20.33
CA GLN A 82 -2.14 -6.90 21.57
C GLN A 82 -2.63 -5.46 21.74
N ASP A 83 -1.75 -4.52 21.48
CA ASP A 83 -1.97 -3.09 21.53
C ASP A 83 -3.03 -2.64 20.52
N LEU A 84 -2.93 -3.03 19.26
CA LEU A 84 -3.94 -2.72 18.24
C LEU A 84 -5.28 -3.40 18.50
N ASP A 85 -5.28 -4.62 19.03
CA ASP A 85 -6.51 -5.36 19.35
C ASP A 85 -7.28 -4.74 20.52
N SER A 86 -6.60 -4.03 21.40
CA SER A 86 -7.22 -3.28 22.50
C SER A 86 -7.90 -1.97 22.05
N LEU A 87 -7.57 -1.46 20.87
CA LEU A 87 -8.12 -0.22 20.33
C LEU A 87 -9.44 -0.47 19.56
N PRO A 88 -10.38 0.49 19.56
CA PRO A 88 -11.66 0.33 18.89
C PRO A 88 -11.49 0.24 17.37
N TRP A 89 -12.20 -0.72 16.76
CA TRP A 89 -12.17 -0.96 15.31
C TRP A 89 -13.43 -0.44 14.62
N ASP A 90 -13.26 0.29 13.51
CA ASP A 90 -14.34 0.64 12.61
C ASP A 90 -14.51 -0.42 11.51
N ILE A 91 -15.76 -0.76 11.18
CA ILE A 91 -16.07 -1.69 10.08
C ILE A 91 -16.07 -0.96 8.74
N SER A 92 -15.47 -1.56 7.71
CA SER A 92 -15.55 -1.09 6.32
C SER A 92 -16.47 -1.97 5.46
N GLN A 93 -16.96 -1.40 4.35
CA GLN A 93 -17.73 -2.13 3.34
C GLN A 93 -16.91 -3.20 2.60
N SER A 94 -15.59 -3.03 2.56
CA SER A 94 -14.65 -3.97 1.93
C SER A 94 -14.29 -5.19 2.79
N GLY A 95 -15.09 -5.51 3.80
CA GLY A 95 -14.83 -6.61 4.73
C GLY A 95 -13.73 -6.34 5.77
N ARG A 96 -12.90 -5.31 5.58
CA ARG A 96 -11.83 -4.92 6.53
C ARG A 96 -12.36 -4.24 7.77
N ARG A 97 -11.58 -4.32 8.86
CA ARG A 97 -11.67 -3.37 9.98
C ARG A 97 -10.54 -2.34 9.89
N LYS A 98 -10.77 -1.12 10.37
CA LYS A 98 -9.78 -0.04 10.33
C LYS A 98 -9.72 0.75 11.63
N GLN A 99 -8.56 1.33 11.91
CA GLN A 99 -8.36 2.33 12.96
C GLN A 99 -7.67 3.52 12.31
N ASN A 100 -8.32 4.67 12.29
CA ASN A 100 -7.81 5.85 11.59
C ASN A 100 -7.44 6.94 12.60
N TYR A 101 -6.17 7.35 12.57
CA TYR A 101 -5.63 8.41 13.41
C TYR A 101 -4.99 9.46 12.52
N GLY A 102 -5.36 10.72 12.72
CA GLY A 102 -4.87 11.86 11.96
C GLY A 102 -5.92 12.98 11.88
N PRO A 103 -5.58 14.14 11.30
CA PRO A 103 -6.54 15.19 11.01
C PRO A 103 -7.67 14.68 10.11
N LYS A 104 -8.88 15.24 10.26
CA LYS A 104 -10.01 14.92 9.39
C LYS A 104 -9.84 15.59 8.03
N CYS A 105 -9.97 14.80 6.98
CA CYS A 105 -9.84 15.24 5.60
C CYS A 105 -11.22 15.57 5.01
N ASN A 106 -11.38 16.79 4.49
CA ASN A 106 -12.49 17.14 3.61
C ASN A 106 -12.01 17.05 2.16
N PHE A 107 -12.19 15.87 1.55
CA PHE A 107 -11.75 15.60 0.18
C PHE A 107 -12.34 16.56 -0.86
N LYS A 108 -13.63 16.91 -0.73
CA LYS A 108 -14.30 17.83 -1.66
C LYS A 108 -13.71 19.24 -1.62
N LYS A 109 -13.33 19.71 -0.43
CA LYS A 109 -12.77 21.05 -0.24
C LYS A 109 -11.24 21.06 -0.23
N ARG A 110 -10.58 19.91 -0.33
CA ARG A 110 -9.12 19.71 -0.16
C ARG A 110 -8.61 20.42 1.10
N LYS A 111 -9.28 20.19 2.23
CA LYS A 111 -8.97 20.83 3.53
C LYS A 111 -8.74 19.81 4.62
N LEU A 112 -7.77 20.08 5.48
CA LEU A 112 -7.54 19.35 6.73
C LEU A 112 -8.16 20.11 7.91
N CYS A 113 -8.74 19.37 8.84
CA CYS A 113 -9.27 19.89 10.09
C CYS A 113 -8.81 19.00 11.24
N LEU A 114 -8.11 19.55 12.23
CA LEU A 114 -7.59 18.76 13.36
C LEU A 114 -8.70 18.02 14.12
N GLY A 115 -9.85 18.68 14.32
CA GLY A 115 -10.99 18.08 15.02
C GLY A 115 -10.62 17.64 16.45
N ILE A 116 -10.90 16.39 16.78
CA ILE A 116 -10.60 15.78 18.08
C ILE A 116 -9.25 15.04 18.11
N PHE A 117 -8.45 15.12 17.04
CA PHE A 117 -7.18 14.42 16.96
C PHE A 117 -6.19 15.00 17.97
N ASN A 118 -5.80 14.18 18.97
CA ASN A 118 -4.92 14.59 20.06
C ASN A 118 -3.53 13.96 20.01
N GLY A 119 -3.29 13.04 19.07
CA GLY A 119 -2.03 12.35 18.84
C GLY A 119 -2.27 10.94 18.32
N PHE A 120 -1.21 10.29 17.86
CA PHE A 120 -1.23 8.88 17.49
C PHE A 120 -1.26 7.98 18.74
N PRO A 121 -1.72 6.72 18.63
CA PRO A 121 -1.64 5.77 19.71
C PRO A 121 -0.20 5.60 20.22
N ILE A 122 0.03 5.75 21.52
CA ILE A 122 1.39 5.71 22.11
C ILE A 122 2.12 4.39 21.82
N ASN A 123 1.36 3.30 21.74
CA ASN A 123 1.85 1.97 21.41
C ASN A 123 2.41 1.85 19.97
N THR A 124 2.13 2.78 19.06
CA THR A 124 2.73 2.81 17.72
C THR A 124 3.91 3.78 17.59
N GLU A 125 4.31 4.45 18.68
CA GLU A 125 5.44 5.39 18.68
C GLU A 125 6.75 4.73 18.25
N PHE A 126 7.03 3.52 18.77
CA PHE A 126 8.26 2.81 18.42
C PHE A 126 8.34 2.49 16.92
N VAL A 127 7.20 2.19 16.27
CA VAL A 127 7.14 1.95 14.82
C VAL A 127 7.60 3.20 14.08
N GLN A 128 7.06 4.37 14.43
CA GLN A 128 7.47 5.64 13.81
C GLN A 128 8.94 5.97 14.10
N LYS A 129 9.45 5.66 15.29
CA LYS A 129 10.88 5.79 15.61
C LYS A 129 11.74 4.92 14.70
N LYS A 130 11.35 3.67 14.42
CA LYS A 130 12.06 2.78 13.50
C LYS A 130 12.01 3.27 12.05
N LEU A 131 10.92 3.89 11.61
CA LEU A 131 10.85 4.50 10.27
C LEU A 131 11.96 5.53 10.07
N SER A 132 12.31 6.31 11.09
CA SER A 132 13.37 7.33 10.98
C SER A 132 14.78 6.75 10.76
N GLN A 133 14.97 5.46 11.04
CA GLN A 133 16.22 4.73 10.80
C GLN A 133 16.35 4.24 9.35
N VAL A 134 15.28 4.31 8.56
CA VAL A 134 15.26 3.89 7.16
C VAL A 134 15.71 5.07 6.28
N PRO A 135 16.80 4.95 5.49
CA PRO A 135 17.35 6.06 4.71
C PRO A 135 16.33 6.75 3.79
N LEU A 136 15.46 5.97 3.12
CA LEU A 136 14.41 6.50 2.25
C LEU A 136 13.36 7.35 3.01
N LEU A 137 13.18 7.07 4.29
CA LEU A 137 12.20 7.73 5.16
C LEU A 137 12.85 8.84 6.00
N GLN A 138 14.06 9.29 5.66
CA GLN A 138 14.67 10.44 6.32
C GLN A 138 13.75 11.66 6.23
N GLY A 139 13.51 12.31 7.38
CA GLY A 139 12.59 13.46 7.48
C GLY A 139 11.12 13.12 7.23
N PHE A 140 10.72 11.84 7.14
CA PHE A 140 9.33 11.44 7.05
C PHE A 140 8.60 11.79 8.36
N ARG A 141 7.45 12.45 8.24
CA ARG A 141 6.58 12.82 9.35
C ARG A 141 5.19 12.29 9.09
N THR A 142 4.65 11.55 10.04
CA THR A 142 3.34 10.94 9.90
C THR A 142 2.26 11.98 10.14
N ILE A 143 1.36 12.15 9.17
CA ILE A 143 0.12 12.93 9.31
C ILE A 143 -1.11 12.05 9.51
N GLU A 144 -1.04 10.80 9.02
CA GLU A 144 -2.10 9.82 9.19
C GLU A 144 -1.48 8.44 9.44
N GLN A 145 -2.09 7.72 10.37
CA GLN A 145 -1.86 6.32 10.65
C GLN A 145 -3.19 5.58 10.54
N CYS A 146 -3.27 4.64 9.61
CA CYS A 146 -4.41 3.78 9.39
C CYS A 146 -3.99 2.32 9.65
N SER A 147 -4.44 1.74 10.76
CA SER A 147 -4.28 0.29 10.99
C SER A 147 -5.42 -0.43 10.28
N LEU A 148 -5.10 -1.48 9.52
CA LEU A 148 -6.06 -2.24 8.73
C LEU A 148 -5.98 -3.72 9.10
N GLU A 149 -7.14 -4.30 9.41
CA GLU A 149 -7.29 -5.73 9.59
C GLU A 149 -8.10 -6.36 8.45
N TYR A 150 -7.59 -7.48 7.97
CA TYR A 150 -8.18 -8.31 6.95
C TYR A 150 -8.40 -9.70 7.53
N THR A 151 -9.57 -10.29 7.28
CA THR A 151 -9.80 -11.71 7.56
C THR A 151 -10.46 -12.39 6.34
N PRO A 152 -10.11 -13.66 6.06
CA PRO A 152 -10.69 -14.40 4.94
C PRO A 152 -12.21 -14.53 5.02
N GLU A 153 -12.73 -14.72 6.24
CA GLU A 153 -14.16 -14.98 6.51
C GLU A 153 -15.04 -13.81 6.10
N ARG A 154 -14.50 -12.58 6.18
CA ARG A 154 -15.18 -11.35 5.77
C ARG A 154 -14.97 -11.02 4.29
N GLY A 155 -14.22 -11.84 3.55
CA GLY A 155 -13.80 -11.54 2.19
C GLY A 155 -13.01 -10.23 2.07
N ALA A 156 -12.22 -9.91 3.11
CA ALA A 156 -11.57 -8.63 3.23
C ALA A 156 -10.60 -8.38 2.06
N SER A 157 -10.70 -7.19 1.47
CA SER A 157 -9.88 -6.78 0.33
C SER A 157 -9.78 -5.26 0.25
N ILE A 158 -8.99 -4.73 -0.68
CA ILE A 158 -9.02 -3.32 -1.08
C ILE A 158 -9.07 -3.25 -2.59
N ASP A 159 -10.05 -2.49 -3.10
CA ASP A 159 -10.21 -2.29 -4.53
C ASP A 159 -9.03 -1.50 -5.14
N PRO A 160 -8.75 -1.68 -6.44
CA PRO A 160 -7.73 -0.91 -7.14
C PRO A 160 -7.93 0.61 -6.99
N HIS A 161 -6.88 1.29 -6.54
CA HIS A 161 -6.87 2.74 -6.39
C HIS A 161 -5.46 3.30 -6.34
N ILE A 162 -5.36 4.61 -6.54
CA ILE A 162 -4.24 5.42 -6.08
C ILE A 162 -4.72 6.23 -4.88
N ASP A 163 -3.88 6.31 -3.87
CA ASP A 163 -4.08 7.16 -2.71
C ASP A 163 -4.05 8.63 -3.12
N ASP A 164 -5.00 9.40 -2.59
CA ASP A 164 -5.19 10.82 -2.87
C ASP A 164 -3.90 11.67 -2.76
N CYS A 165 -3.51 12.26 -3.88
CA CYS A 165 -2.26 12.98 -4.06
C CYS A 165 -2.27 14.43 -3.60
N TRP A 166 -3.43 15.02 -3.24
CA TRP A 166 -3.44 16.39 -2.67
C TRP A 166 -3.02 16.41 -1.20
N ILE A 167 -3.18 15.29 -0.50
CA ILE A 167 -2.97 15.20 0.96
C ILE A 167 -1.79 14.30 1.32
N TRP A 168 -1.72 13.11 0.74
CA TRP A 168 -0.68 12.14 1.09
C TRP A 168 0.51 12.36 0.16
N GLY A 169 1.69 12.52 0.76
CA GLY A 169 2.92 12.86 0.04
C GLY A 169 3.50 11.70 -0.76
N GLU A 170 4.74 11.89 -1.20
CA GLU A 170 5.42 10.97 -2.12
C GLU A 170 5.68 9.58 -1.56
N ARG A 171 5.86 9.45 -0.24
CA ARG A 171 6.24 8.20 0.42
C ARG A 171 5.05 7.64 1.17
N ILE A 172 4.70 6.40 0.85
CA ILE A 172 3.60 5.67 1.46
C ILE A 172 4.13 4.42 2.11
N VAL A 173 3.96 4.36 3.42
CA VAL A 173 4.63 3.41 4.28
C VAL A 173 3.62 2.38 4.72
N THR A 174 3.87 1.11 4.42
CA THR A 174 3.08 -0.01 4.94
C THR A 174 3.98 -0.89 5.77
N VAL A 175 3.66 -1.02 7.06
CA VAL A 175 4.26 -2.00 7.96
C VAL A 175 3.31 -3.20 8.04
N ASN A 176 3.72 -4.33 7.49
CA ASN A 176 3.00 -5.59 7.61
C ASN A 176 3.31 -6.20 8.99
N VAL A 177 2.30 -6.39 9.84
CA VAL A 177 2.49 -6.89 11.22
C VAL A 177 2.39 -8.41 11.25
N ILE A 178 1.24 -8.95 10.84
CA ILE A 178 0.98 -10.39 10.70
C ILE A 178 0.19 -10.65 9.44
N GLY A 179 0.17 -11.93 9.02
CA GLY A 179 -0.57 -12.37 7.86
C GLY A 179 0.13 -11.94 6.58
N ASP A 180 0.63 -12.93 5.87
CA ASP A 180 1.24 -12.72 4.57
C ASP A 180 0.20 -12.35 3.52
N SER A 181 0.56 -11.51 2.55
CA SER A 181 -0.33 -11.17 1.44
C SER A 181 0.45 -10.71 0.21
N VAL A 182 -0.23 -10.11 -0.77
CA VAL A 182 0.33 -9.58 -2.01
C VAL A 182 -0.36 -8.26 -2.35
N LEU A 183 0.44 -7.23 -2.65
CA LEU A 183 -0.04 -5.99 -3.24
C LEU A 183 -0.03 -6.17 -4.77
N THR A 184 -1.20 -6.10 -5.38
CA THR A 184 -1.37 -6.20 -6.82
C THR A 184 -1.39 -4.80 -7.42
N MET A 185 -0.48 -4.54 -8.36
CA MET A 185 -0.37 -3.28 -9.08
C MET A 185 -0.79 -3.46 -10.53
N THR A 186 -1.60 -2.53 -11.03
CA THR A 186 -1.98 -2.43 -12.45
C THR A 186 -1.75 -1.01 -12.94
N ARG A 187 -1.26 -0.84 -14.17
CA ARG A 187 -1.00 0.50 -14.72
C ARG A 187 -2.28 1.31 -14.73
N TYR A 188 -2.21 2.53 -14.19
CA TYR A 188 -3.33 3.44 -14.16
C TYR A 188 -3.57 4.02 -15.57
N GLN A 189 -4.83 3.96 -16.03
CA GLN A 189 -5.24 4.40 -17.38
C GLN A 189 -6.34 5.48 -17.33
N GLY A 190 -6.64 6.02 -16.15
CA GLY A 190 -7.67 7.04 -15.99
C GLY A 190 -7.15 8.47 -16.15
N SER A 191 -8.01 9.46 -15.95
CA SER A 191 -7.62 10.87 -16.04
C SER A 191 -6.72 11.33 -14.88
N ASN A 192 -5.87 12.32 -15.13
CA ASN A 192 -5.03 12.95 -14.10
C ASN A 192 -5.83 13.70 -13.01
N THR A 193 -7.11 13.98 -13.24
CA THR A 193 -7.98 14.62 -12.25
C THR A 193 -8.49 13.66 -11.18
N ARG A 194 -8.52 12.35 -11.46
CA ARG A 194 -8.87 11.34 -10.47
C ARG A 194 -7.68 11.13 -9.53
N TYR A 195 -7.97 10.92 -8.26
CA TYR A 195 -6.96 10.84 -7.19
C TYR A 195 -6.10 12.11 -7.04
N ASN A 196 -6.49 13.20 -7.71
CA ASN A 196 -5.80 14.48 -7.69
C ASN A 196 -4.33 14.38 -8.15
N LEU A 197 -4.04 13.55 -9.16
CA LEU A 197 -2.70 13.39 -9.72
C LEU A 197 -2.14 14.70 -10.30
N ASP A 198 -3.02 15.59 -10.76
CA ASP A 198 -2.68 16.97 -11.13
C ASP A 198 -1.98 17.76 -10.01
N CYS A 199 -2.19 17.38 -8.74
CA CYS A 199 -1.54 18.04 -7.60
C CYS A 199 -0.09 17.59 -7.40
N VAL A 200 0.37 16.50 -8.00
CA VAL A 200 1.73 15.96 -7.77
C VAL A 200 2.82 16.97 -8.15
N SER A 201 2.60 17.73 -9.22
CA SER A 201 3.52 18.78 -9.68
C SER A 201 3.58 20.01 -8.76
N THR A 202 2.67 20.11 -7.77
CA THR A 202 2.54 21.28 -6.90
C THR A 202 3.37 21.21 -5.63
N TYR A 203 3.98 20.06 -5.33
CA TYR A 203 4.87 19.88 -4.18
C TYR A 203 6.21 19.30 -4.61
N PRO A 204 7.32 19.70 -3.94
CA PRO A 204 8.64 19.25 -4.34
C PRO A 204 8.81 17.76 -4.06
N PRO A 205 9.52 17.02 -4.94
CA PRO A 205 9.93 15.65 -4.64
C PRO A 205 10.81 15.64 -3.38
N VAL A 206 10.61 14.64 -2.53
CA VAL A 206 11.35 14.41 -1.28
C VAL A 206 12.28 13.20 -1.38
N VAL A 207 12.09 12.37 -2.40
CA VAL A 207 13.01 11.30 -2.77
C VAL A 207 13.75 11.70 -4.06
N PRO A 208 15.08 11.50 -4.16
CA PRO A 208 15.79 11.68 -5.42
C PRO A 208 15.13 10.84 -6.53
N GLN A 209 14.93 11.44 -7.71
CA GLN A 209 14.38 10.72 -8.85
C GLN A 209 15.19 9.44 -9.12
N SER A 210 14.48 8.34 -9.25
CA SER A 210 15.06 7.03 -9.55
C SER A 210 15.60 6.96 -10.97
N ASP A 211 16.61 6.11 -11.20
CA ASP A 211 17.14 5.74 -12.52
C ASP A 211 16.18 4.92 -13.42
N CYS A 212 14.85 5.02 -13.22
CA CYS A 212 13.89 4.42 -14.13
C CYS A 212 13.75 5.41 -15.30
N SER A 213 14.41 5.13 -16.43
CA SER A 213 14.24 5.93 -17.63
C SER A 213 12.80 5.80 -18.12
N GLU A 214 12.19 6.91 -18.55
CA GLU A 214 10.86 6.94 -19.20
C GLU A 214 10.76 5.88 -20.31
N ASP A 215 11.86 5.63 -21.02
CA ASP A 215 12.05 4.58 -22.04
C ASP A 215 11.72 3.15 -21.62
N ASP A 216 11.86 2.80 -20.34
CA ASP A 216 11.56 1.44 -19.86
C ASP A 216 10.04 1.26 -19.77
N LEU A 217 9.31 2.26 -19.25
CA LEU A 217 7.85 2.24 -19.04
C LEU A 217 7.04 2.29 -20.34
N GLU A 218 7.53 2.95 -21.38
CA GLU A 218 6.87 2.96 -22.70
C GLU A 218 6.89 1.60 -23.40
N LYS A 219 7.85 0.74 -23.07
CA LYS A 219 7.99 -0.61 -23.66
C LYS A 219 7.15 -1.68 -22.92
N ALA A 220 6.47 -1.31 -21.84
CA ALA A 220 5.66 -2.24 -21.06
C ALA A 220 4.37 -2.56 -21.80
N PRO A 221 4.00 -3.84 -21.96
CA PRO A 221 2.66 -4.17 -22.38
C PRO A 221 1.62 -3.53 -21.45
N GLU A 222 0.55 -2.97 -22.02
CA GLU A 222 -0.52 -2.31 -21.24
C GLU A 222 -1.24 -3.27 -20.27
N ASP A 223 -1.15 -4.59 -20.53
CA ASP A 223 -1.79 -5.68 -19.76
C ASP A 223 -0.89 -6.25 -18.64
N VAL A 224 0.15 -5.54 -18.22
CA VAL A 224 1.04 -5.99 -17.15
C VAL A 224 0.39 -5.82 -15.78
N VAL A 225 0.39 -6.93 -15.03
CA VAL A 225 0.00 -6.98 -13.61
C VAL A 225 1.24 -7.31 -12.79
N ILE A 226 1.47 -6.56 -11.73
CA ILE A 226 2.63 -6.72 -10.86
C ILE A 226 2.15 -7.16 -9.50
N ARG A 227 2.83 -8.14 -8.94
CA ARG A 227 2.42 -8.84 -7.72
C ARG A 227 3.56 -8.71 -6.73
N LEU A 228 3.42 -7.79 -5.78
CA LEU A 228 4.45 -7.47 -4.80
C LEU A 228 4.15 -8.22 -3.50
N PRO A 229 5.07 -9.06 -3.02
CA PRO A 229 4.83 -9.81 -1.80
C PRO A 229 4.71 -8.84 -0.61
N MET A 230 3.78 -9.13 0.29
CA MET A 230 3.57 -8.47 1.59
C MET A 230 3.75 -9.43 2.79
N PRO A 231 4.92 -10.10 2.96
CA PRO A 231 5.15 -10.92 4.15
C PRO A 231 5.00 -10.19 5.49
N ALA A 232 4.62 -10.95 6.50
CA ALA A 232 4.53 -10.48 7.87
C ALA A 232 5.87 -9.90 8.37
N ARG A 233 5.77 -8.93 9.28
CA ARG A 233 6.88 -8.20 9.92
C ARG A 233 7.75 -7.36 8.98
N SER A 234 7.29 -7.08 7.77
CA SER A 234 8.04 -6.31 6.78
C SER A 234 7.63 -4.84 6.73
N LEU A 235 8.49 -4.06 6.06
CA LEU A 235 8.20 -2.70 5.64
C LEU A 235 8.17 -2.65 4.12
N MET A 236 7.16 -1.99 3.57
CA MET A 236 7.04 -1.64 2.16
C MET A 236 6.87 -0.12 2.05
N VAL A 237 7.62 0.51 1.14
CA VAL A 237 7.45 1.93 0.82
C VAL A 237 7.14 2.08 -0.67
N LEU A 238 5.94 2.58 -1.00
CA LEU A 238 5.62 3.02 -2.36
C LEU A 238 6.04 4.49 -2.52
N TYR A 239 6.75 4.78 -3.62
CA TYR A 239 7.18 6.13 -3.99
C TYR A 239 7.42 6.25 -5.50
N GLY A 240 7.50 7.48 -6.01
CA GLY A 240 7.71 7.74 -7.44
C GLY A 240 6.66 7.08 -8.34
N ASP A 241 7.09 6.45 -9.44
CA ASP A 241 6.20 5.78 -10.39
C ASP A 241 5.20 4.82 -9.73
N ALA A 242 5.66 3.99 -8.79
CA ALA A 242 4.84 3.01 -8.06
C ALA A 242 3.69 3.66 -7.27
N ARG A 243 3.87 4.90 -6.83
CA ARG A 243 2.94 5.68 -6.03
C ARG A 243 1.89 6.39 -6.91
N TYR A 244 2.29 6.89 -8.08
CA TYR A 244 1.45 7.80 -8.87
C TYR A 244 0.86 7.18 -10.14
N ASN A 245 1.48 6.14 -10.70
CA ASN A 245 1.11 5.60 -12.03
C ASN A 245 0.52 4.19 -11.99
N TRP A 246 0.34 3.63 -10.79
CA TRP A 246 -0.16 2.26 -10.61
C TRP A 246 -1.30 2.23 -9.60
N ASP A 247 -2.46 1.74 -10.02
CA ASP A 247 -3.51 1.33 -9.10
C ASP A 247 -2.99 0.16 -8.27
N HIS A 248 -3.13 0.24 -6.95
CA HIS A 248 -2.77 -0.82 -6.04
C HIS A 248 -4.00 -1.42 -5.37
N ALA A 249 -3.96 -2.73 -5.16
CA ALA A 249 -5.03 -3.53 -4.59
C ALA A 249 -4.49 -4.67 -3.72
N VAL A 250 -5.28 -5.11 -2.75
CA VAL A 250 -5.09 -6.37 -2.04
C VAL A 250 -6.31 -7.20 -2.36
N LEU A 251 -6.08 -8.25 -3.14
CA LEU A 251 -7.17 -9.11 -3.61
C LEU A 251 -7.60 -10.04 -2.47
N ARG A 252 -8.88 -10.43 -2.48
CA ARG A 252 -9.46 -11.28 -1.43
C ARG A 252 -8.72 -12.61 -1.30
N GLU A 253 -8.26 -13.16 -2.42
CA GLU A 253 -7.53 -14.43 -2.49
C GLU A 253 -6.13 -14.35 -1.89
N ASP A 254 -5.58 -13.15 -1.76
CA ASP A 254 -4.29 -12.90 -1.12
C ASP A 254 -4.41 -12.67 0.38
N VAL A 255 -5.63 -12.79 0.93
CA VAL A 255 -5.91 -12.78 2.36
C VAL A 255 -6.28 -14.21 2.75
N THR A 256 -5.26 -15.04 3.00
CA THR A 256 -5.45 -16.46 3.36
C THR A 256 -5.49 -16.70 4.87
N SER A 257 -5.18 -15.69 5.67
CA SER A 257 -5.23 -15.70 7.13
C SER A 257 -5.49 -14.28 7.65
N ARG A 258 -5.66 -14.15 8.98
CA ARG A 258 -5.76 -12.82 9.61
C ARG A 258 -4.51 -12.01 9.28
N ARG A 259 -4.70 -10.88 8.62
CA ARG A 259 -3.63 -9.92 8.29
C ARG A 259 -3.86 -8.60 9.00
N LEU A 260 -2.80 -8.08 9.60
CA LEU A 260 -2.75 -6.75 10.19
C LEU A 260 -1.63 -5.96 9.54
N SER A 261 -1.93 -4.73 9.15
CA SER A 261 -0.94 -3.77 8.64
C SER A 261 -1.19 -2.39 9.17
N ALA A 262 -0.12 -1.65 9.47
CA ALA A 262 -0.19 -0.21 9.75
C ALA A 262 0.26 0.55 8.50
N TYR A 263 -0.63 1.39 7.99
CA TYR A 263 -0.41 2.28 6.87
C TYR A 263 -0.12 3.68 7.40
N LEU A 264 1.01 4.28 7.02
CA LEU A 264 1.45 5.59 7.48
C LEU A 264 1.78 6.48 6.28
N THR A 265 1.32 7.72 6.33
CA THR A 265 1.54 8.70 5.26
C THR A 265 2.10 10.00 5.80
N GLY A 266 2.96 10.64 5.01
CA GLY A 266 3.36 12.02 5.23
C GLY A 266 2.52 13.01 4.45
N SER A 267 2.70 14.29 4.74
CA SER A 267 2.01 15.37 4.04
C SER A 267 2.55 15.59 2.63
N ALA A 268 1.66 15.75 1.65
CA ALA A 268 1.99 16.27 0.33
C ALA A 268 2.30 17.77 0.35
N CYS A 269 1.59 18.54 1.18
CA CYS A 269 1.66 19.99 1.14
C CYS A 269 2.49 20.56 2.31
N LYS A 270 3.47 21.41 1.98
CA LYS A 270 4.20 22.19 2.99
C LYS A 270 3.29 23.19 3.70
N SER A 271 2.25 23.74 3.06
CA SER A 271 1.36 24.74 3.69
C SER A 271 0.28 24.14 4.61
N ILE A 272 0.32 22.83 4.84
CA ILE A 272 -0.44 22.17 5.91
C ILE A 272 0.21 22.45 7.28
N THR A 273 1.42 23.04 7.32
CA THR A 273 2.09 23.47 8.54
C THR A 273 1.38 24.67 9.18
N GLY A 274 0.58 24.38 10.19
CA GLY A 274 -0.04 25.30 11.15
C GLY A 274 -0.66 24.47 12.28
N ASP A 275 -1.44 25.07 13.18
CA ASP A 275 -2.15 24.37 14.28
C ASP A 275 -3.03 23.17 13.83
N ALA A 276 -3.22 22.99 12.52
CA ALA A 276 -4.00 21.92 11.92
C ALA A 276 -3.29 20.54 11.86
N THR A 277 -1.99 20.46 12.13
CA THR A 277 -1.26 19.17 12.15
C THR A 277 -0.39 19.00 13.37
N LYS A 278 -0.85 18.15 14.29
CA LYS A 278 0.03 17.54 15.27
C LYS A 278 0.80 16.37 14.62
N GLU A 279 1.74 16.68 13.73
CA GLU A 279 2.56 15.68 13.01
C GLU A 279 3.39 14.84 13.98
N SER A 280 3.39 13.52 13.79
CA SER A 280 4.12 12.56 14.65
C SER A 280 4.04 12.85 16.16
N THR A 281 2.90 13.36 16.62
CA THR A 281 2.68 13.65 18.04
C THR A 281 2.00 12.49 18.75
N PHE A 282 2.35 12.33 20.01
CA PHE A 282 1.76 11.34 20.89
C PHE A 282 1.28 12.07 22.16
N PRO A 283 0.20 11.60 22.80
CA PRO A 283 -0.22 12.15 24.09
C PRO A 283 0.94 12.10 25.11
N LYS A 284 1.11 13.16 25.90
CA LYS A 284 2.01 13.10 27.06
C LYS A 284 1.31 12.25 28.12
N GLY A 285 2.01 11.20 28.60
CA GLY A 285 1.56 10.35 29.70
C GLY A 285 1.43 11.12 31.01
#